data_AF-A0A7C5KUW5-F1
#
_entry.id   AF-A0A7C5KUW5-F1
#
_cell.length_a   1.000
_cell.length_b   1.000
_cell.length_c   1.000
_cell.angle_alpha   90.00
_cell.angle_beta   90.00
_cell.angle_gamma   90.00
#
_symmetry.space_group_name_H-M   'P 1'
#
loop_
_entity.id
_entity.type
_entity.pdbx_description
1 polymer ?
#
loop_
_entity_poly.entity_id
_entity_poly.type
_entity_poly.pdbx_seq_one_letter_code
_entity_poly.pdbx_strand_id
1 'polypeptide(L)'
;MEEFHRIKRLPPYVFNIVNELKAAARARGEDIIDFGMGNPDQPTPQHIVDKLTEVANRKDTHRYSMSRGIPRLRRAICNWYKERYDVDLDM
;
A
#
# COMPACT_ATOMS: atom_id res chain seq x y z
N MET A 1 31.11 -11.54 11.81
CA MET A 1 30.31 -10.47 11.19
C MET A 1 29.70 -9.69 12.33
N GLU A 2 30.04 -8.43 12.51
CA GLU A 2 29.46 -7.60 13.58
C GLU A 2 28.00 -7.31 13.23
N GLU A 3 27.10 -7.59 14.16
CA GLU A 3 25.66 -7.57 13.92
C GLU A 3 25.07 -6.25 14.43
N PHE A 4 24.31 -5.53 13.60
CA PHE A 4 23.81 -4.18 13.92
C PHE A 4 22.83 -4.18 15.09
N HIS A 5 23.16 -3.46 16.17
CA HIS A 5 22.35 -3.40 17.40
C HIS A 5 20.89 -2.96 17.19
N ARG A 6 20.60 -2.12 16.18
CA ARG A 6 19.23 -1.66 15.91
C ARG A 6 18.31 -2.79 15.43
N ILE A 7 18.85 -3.79 14.72
CA ILE A 7 18.08 -4.92 14.21
C ILE A 7 17.58 -5.79 15.38
N LYS A 8 18.39 -5.96 16.43
CA LYS A 8 18.03 -6.76 17.63
C LYS A 8 16.84 -6.21 18.43
N ARG A 9 16.48 -4.94 18.21
CA ARG A 9 15.36 -4.29 18.90
C ARG A 9 14.05 -4.37 18.11
N LEU A 10 14.05 -4.93 16.90
CA LEU A 10 12.82 -5.12 16.15
C LEU A 10 12.01 -6.25 16.78
N PRO A 11 10.73 -6.03 17.12
CA PRO A 11 9.89 -7.09 17.65
C PRO A 11 9.65 -8.16 16.57
N PRO A 12 9.33 -9.40 16.96
CA PRO A 12 8.88 -10.42 16.02
C PRO A 12 7.68 -9.93 15.22
N TYR A 13 7.68 -10.22 13.91
CA TYR A 13 6.56 -9.88 13.05
C TYR A 13 5.44 -10.89 13.22
N VAL A 14 4.48 -10.57 14.11
CA VAL A 14 3.38 -11.45 14.51
C VAL A 14 2.60 -12.02 13.31
N PHE A 15 2.41 -11.24 12.25
CA PHE A 15 1.70 -11.72 11.06
C PHE A 15 2.41 -12.86 10.34
N ASN A 16 3.75 -12.95 10.41
CA ASN A 16 4.45 -14.09 9.82
C ASN A 16 4.08 -15.39 10.54
N ILE A 17 4.09 -15.36 11.87
CA ILE A 17 3.73 -16.51 12.71
C ILE A 17 2.28 -16.93 12.45
N VAL A 18 1.35 -15.96 12.41
CA VAL A 18 -0.06 -16.24 12.12
C VAL A 18 -0.24 -16.79 10.71
N ASN A 19 0.50 -16.30 9.72
CA ASN A 19 0.46 -16.81 8.35
C ASN A 19 0.97 -18.25 8.26
N GLU A 20 2.04 -18.60 8.96
CA GLU A 20 2.56 -19.97 9.05
C GLU A 20 1.53 -20.92 9.67
N LEU A 21 0.90 -20.52 10.77
CA LEU A 21 -0.16 -21.30 11.42
C LEU A 21 -1.38 -21.49 10.51
N LYS A 22 -1.84 -20.43 9.82
CA LYS A 22 -2.94 -20.50 8.85
C LYS A 22 -2.60 -21.43 7.68
N ALA A 23 -1.38 -21.35 7.15
CA ALA A 23 -0.94 -22.22 6.07
C ALA A 23 -0.91 -23.69 6.50
N ALA A 24 -0.39 -23.97 7.70
CA ALA A 24 -0.37 -25.32 8.26
C ALA A 24 -1.78 -25.88 8.51
N ALA A 25 -2.72 -25.05 8.99
CA ALA A 25 -4.10 -25.46 9.21
C ALA A 25 -4.85 -25.73 7.89
N ARG A 26 -4.67 -24.87 6.88
CA ARG A 26 -5.19 -25.11 5.52
C ARG A 26 -4.64 -26.41 4.92
N ALA A 27 -3.36 -26.70 5.12
CA ALA A 27 -2.75 -27.95 4.65
C ALA A 27 -3.34 -29.21 5.33
N ARG A 28 -3.90 -29.07 6.54
CA ARG A 28 -4.66 -30.14 7.22
C ARG A 28 -6.13 -30.24 6.78
N GLY A 29 -6.56 -29.41 5.83
CA GLY A 29 -7.94 -29.38 5.34
C GLY A 29 -8.92 -28.63 6.25
N GLU A 30 -8.43 -27.82 7.18
CA GLU A 30 -9.27 -27.00 8.04
C GLU A 30 -9.84 -25.78 7.28
N ASP A 31 -11.10 -25.44 7.54
CA ASP A 31 -11.73 -24.22 7.03
C ASP A 31 -11.35 -23.03 7.90
N ILE A 32 -10.56 -22.12 7.34
CA ILE A 32 -9.95 -20.99 8.07
C ILE A 32 -10.62 -19.68 7.67
N ILE A 33 -11.38 -19.11 8.58
CA ILE A 33 -11.93 -17.75 8.47
C ILE A 33 -10.91 -16.76 9.01
N ASP A 34 -10.36 -15.93 8.12
CA ASP A 34 -9.23 -15.05 8.41
C ASP A 34 -9.68 -13.60 8.62
N PHE A 35 -9.87 -13.21 9.87
CA PHE A 35 -10.09 -11.81 10.28
C PHE A 35 -8.78 -11.11 10.70
N GLY A 36 -7.63 -11.71 10.40
CA GLY A 36 -6.33 -11.26 10.93
C GLY A 36 -5.72 -10.08 10.18
N MET A 37 -6.13 -9.82 8.93
CA MET A 37 -5.56 -8.73 8.12
C MET A 37 -6.62 -7.73 7.70
N GLY A 38 -6.32 -6.44 7.88
CA GLY A 38 -7.17 -5.32 7.44
C GLY A 38 -7.06 -5.01 5.95
N ASN A 39 -6.80 -6.01 5.10
CA ASN A 39 -6.78 -5.82 3.66
C ASN A 39 -8.21 -5.75 3.14
N PRO A 40 -8.58 -4.73 2.35
CA PRO A 40 -9.86 -4.72 1.65
C PRO A 40 -9.99 -5.94 0.73
N ASP A 41 -11.18 -6.52 0.67
CA ASP A 41 -11.55 -7.62 -0.22
C ASP A 41 -12.00 -7.14 -1.61
N GLN A 42 -12.48 -5.90 -1.70
CA GLN A 42 -12.94 -5.29 -2.93
C GLN A 42 -11.76 -4.90 -3.84
N PRO A 43 -11.91 -5.05 -5.17
CA PRO A 43 -10.91 -4.59 -6.12
C PRO A 43 -10.80 -3.07 -6.12
N THR A 44 -9.64 -2.58 -6.56
CA THR A 44 -9.45 -1.15 -6.87
C THR A 44 -10.51 -0.70 -7.88
N PRO A 45 -11.17 0.47 -7.69
CA PRO A 45 -12.14 1.00 -8.64
C PRO A 45 -11.61 1.07 -10.08
N GLN A 46 -12.44 0.65 -11.05
CA GLN A 46 -12.03 0.47 -12.46
C GLN A 46 -11.37 1.71 -13.08
N HIS A 47 -11.90 2.90 -12.81
CA HIS A 47 -11.35 4.15 -13.37
C HIS A 47 -9.90 4.43 -12.95
N ILE A 48 -9.46 3.91 -11.79
CA ILE A 48 -8.07 4.02 -11.32
C ILE A 48 -7.18 3.04 -12.10
N VAL A 49 -7.65 1.81 -12.29
CA VAL A 49 -6.96 0.76 -13.07
C VAL A 49 -6.80 1.18 -14.53
N ASP A 50 -7.84 1.77 -15.11
CA ASP A 50 -7.82 2.29 -16.48
C ASP A 50 -6.79 3.42 -16.59
N LYS A 51 -6.78 4.35 -15.63
CA LYS A 51 -5.82 5.46 -15.66
C LYS A 51 -4.38 5.00 -15.49
N LEU A 52 -4.14 4.02 -14.62
CA LEU A 52 -2.83 3.37 -14.49
C LEU A 52 -2.39 2.76 -15.82
N THR A 53 -3.26 1.98 -16.45
CA THR A 53 -3.00 1.33 -17.74
C THR A 53 -2.69 2.34 -18.84
N GLU A 54 -3.50 3.39 -18.95
CA GLU A 54 -3.29 4.49 -19.90
C GLU A 54 -1.90 5.12 -19.71
N VAL A 55 -1.56 5.47 -18.47
CA VAL A 55 -0.30 6.17 -18.15
C VAL A 55 0.92 5.26 -18.33
N ALA A 56 0.80 3.96 -18.04
CA ALA A 56 1.88 2.99 -18.25
C ALA A 56 2.25 2.82 -19.74
N ASN A 57 1.27 2.93 -20.64
CA ASN A 57 1.48 2.83 -22.09
C ASN A 57 2.14 4.09 -22.70
N ARG A 58 2.24 5.18 -21.94
CA ARG A 58 2.86 6.42 -22.41
C ARG A 58 4.37 6.39 -22.25
N LYS A 59 5.12 6.66 -23.33
CA LYS A 59 6.60 6.63 -23.31
C LYS A 59 7.24 7.74 -22.47
N ASP A 60 6.51 8.82 -22.18
CA ASP A 60 7.01 9.98 -21.43
C ASP A 60 6.90 9.83 -19.90
N THR A 61 6.34 8.72 -19.40
CA THR A 61 6.02 8.54 -17.97
C THR A 61 6.98 7.61 -17.23
N HIS A 62 7.93 6.99 -17.93
CA HIS A 62 8.80 5.92 -17.38
C HIS A 62 10.02 6.42 -16.60
N ARG A 63 10.27 7.74 -16.62
CA ARG A 63 11.42 8.34 -15.92
C ARG A 63 11.12 8.57 -14.45
N TYR A 64 12.18 8.85 -13.68
CA TYR A 64 12.04 9.23 -12.29
C TYR A 64 11.05 10.38 -12.11
N SER A 65 10.17 10.23 -11.13
CA SER A 65 9.36 11.34 -10.65
C SER A 65 10.23 12.36 -9.92
N MET A 66 9.72 13.58 -9.81
CA MET A 66 10.32 14.60 -8.95
C MET A 66 10.39 14.08 -7.50
N SER A 67 11.47 14.43 -6.77
CA SER A 67 11.65 14.00 -5.37
C SER A 67 10.48 14.39 -4.46
N ARG A 68 9.86 15.55 -4.71
CA ARG A 68 8.68 16.01 -3.97
C ARG A 68 7.35 15.38 -4.43
N GLY A 69 7.37 14.55 -5.48
CA GLY A 69 6.18 13.94 -6.09
C GLY A 69 5.65 14.69 -7.32
N ILE A 70 4.69 14.08 -8.02
CA ILE A 70 4.10 14.60 -9.27
C ILE A 70 3.23 15.83 -8.95
N PRO A 71 3.46 17.03 -9.55
CA PRO A 71 2.72 18.25 -9.20
C PRO A 71 1.20 18.13 -9.33
N ARG A 72 0.71 17.39 -10.34
CA ARG A 72 -0.74 17.16 -10.53
C ARG A 72 -1.35 16.31 -9.42
N LEU A 73 -0.61 15.33 -8.91
CA LEU A 73 -1.05 14.50 -7.78
C LEU A 73 -1.11 15.34 -6.50
N ARG A 74 -0.08 16.14 -6.23
CA ARG A 74 -0.02 17.03 -5.06
C ARG A 74 -1.21 18.00 -5.05
N ARG A 75 -1.52 18.61 -6.20
CA ARG A 75 -2.71 19.48 -6.33
C ARG A 75 -4.02 18.74 -6.07
N ALA A 76 -4.17 17.52 -6.61
CA ALA A 76 -5.36 16.71 -6.37
C ALA A 76 -5.55 16.39 -4.88
N ILE A 77 -4.46 16.11 -4.15
CA ILE A 77 -4.50 15.90 -2.69
C ILE A 77 -4.93 17.17 -1.96
N CYS A 78 -4.40 18.34 -2.34
CA CYS A 78 -4.78 19.62 -1.73
C CYS A 78 -6.27 19.91 -1.93
N ASN A 79 -6.76 19.76 -3.17
CA ASN A 79 -8.17 19.94 -3.48
C ASN A 79 -9.07 18.96 -2.70
N TRP A 80 -8.67 17.69 -2.61
CA TRP A 80 -9.41 16.68 -1.86
C TRP A 80 -9.53 17.01 -0.37
N TYR A 81 -8.45 17.53 0.23
CA TYR A 81 -8.47 18.00 1.61
C TYR A 81 -9.39 19.21 1.81
N LYS A 82 -9.36 20.16 0.87
CA LYS A 82 -10.24 21.32 0.91
C LYS A 82 -11.71 20.93 0.79
N GLU A 83 -12.05 20.10 -0.20
CA GLU A 83 -13.44 19.69 -0.45
C GLU A 83 -14.01 18.83 0.70
N ARG A 84 -13.20 17.95 1.28
CA ARG A 84 -13.69 16.98 2.26
C ARG A 84 -13.61 17.46 3.70
N TYR A 85 -12.64 18.32 4.01
CA TYR A 85 -12.33 18.73 5.38
C TYR A 85 -12.21 20.25 5.56
N ASP A 86 -12.40 21.04 4.51
CA ASP A 86 -12.19 22.51 4.50
C ASP A 86 -10.78 22.93 4.94
N VAL A 87 -9.78 22.07 4.68
CA VAL A 87 -8.37 22.33 5.02
C VAL A 87 -7.62 22.83 3.78
N ASP A 88 -7.04 24.02 3.89
CA ASP A 88 -6.12 24.55 2.89
C ASP A 88 -4.69 24.01 3.12
N LEU A 89 -4.10 23.45 2.07
CA LEU A 89 -2.74 22.87 2.08
C LEU A 89 -1.84 23.62 1.10
N ASP A 90 -0.57 23.81 1.49
CA ASP A 90 0.43 24.45 0.64
C ASP A 90 1.00 23.49 -0.42
N MET A 91 1.07 23.99 -1.66
CA MET A 91 1.56 23.28 -2.85
C MET A 91 3.06 23.45 -3.09
#